data_AF-A0A2A4MS72-F1
#
_entry.id   AF-A0A2A4MS72-F1
#
_cell.length_a   1.000
_cell.length_b   1.000
_cell.length_c   1.000
_cell.angle_alpha   90.00
_cell.angle_beta   90.00
_cell.angle_gamma   90.00
#
_symmetry.space_group_name_H-M   'P 1'
#
loop_
_entity.id
_entity.type
_entity.pdbx_description
1 polymer ?
#
loop_
_entity_poly.entity_id
_entity_poly.type
_entity_poly.pdbx_seq_one_letter_code
_entity_poly.pdbx_strand_id
1 'polypeptide(L)' 'HEWLDMHQFESIAHAQLLATQWLWQYNNERPHTAIGGIPPRQLLNVA' A
#
# COMPACT_ATOMS: atom_id res chain seq x y z
N HIS A 1 -12.48 0.02 -5.61
CA HIS A 1 -11.52 -0.53 -6.58
C HIS A 1 -10.17 -0.64 -5.92
N GLU A 2 -9.49 -1.78 -6.06
CA GLU A 2 -8.14 -1.95 -5.55
C GLU A 2 -7.18 -1.08 -6.38
N TRP A 3 -6.16 -0.51 -5.73
CA TRP A 3 -5.33 0.58 -6.27
C TRP A 3 -4.49 0.16 -7.50
N LEU A 4 -4.02 -1.10 -7.52
CA LEU A 4 -3.29 -1.64 -8.67
C LEU A 4 -4.20 -1.90 -9.88
N ASP A 5 -5.48 -2.22 -9.66
CA ASP A 5 -6.46 -2.44 -10.74
C ASP A 5 -6.79 -1.15 -11.52
N MET A 6 -6.38 0.01 -11.00
CA MET A 6 -6.56 1.31 -11.66
C MET A 6 -5.49 1.60 -12.72
N HIS A 7 -4.45 0.77 -12.82
CA HIS A 7 -3.29 1.02 -13.68
C HIS A 7 -3.07 -0.15 -14.65
N GLN A 8 -2.80 0.15 -15.92
CA GLN A 8 -2.32 -0.86 -16.87
C GLN A 8 -0.80 -1.00 -16.76
N PHE A 9 -0.30 -2.24 -16.79
CA PHE A 9 1.14 -2.49 -16.77
C PHE A 9 1.72 -2.42 -18.19
N GLU A 10 2.65 -1.49 -18.37
CA GLU A 10 3.31 -1.26 -19.67
C GLU A 10 4.64 -2.01 -19.79
N SER A 11 5.24 -2.37 -18.65
CA SER A 11 6.48 -3.15 -18.56
C SER A 11 6.64 -3.73 -17.16
N ILE A 12 7.59 -4.65 -16.99
CA ILE A 12 7.96 -5.18 -15.66
C ILE A 12 8.45 -4.04 -14.75
N ALA A 13 9.25 -3.12 -15.28
CA ALA A 13 9.76 -1.97 -14.52
C ALA A 13 8.61 -1.05 -14.06
N HIS A 14 7.63 -0.80 -14.93
CA HIS A 14 6.45 -0.01 -14.57
C HIS A 14 5.61 -0.72 -13.49
N ALA A 15 5.39 -2.03 -13.61
CA ALA A 15 4.66 -2.81 -12.60
C ALA A 15 5.37 -2.78 -11.23
N GLN A 16 6.71 -2.88 -11.20
CA GLN A 16 7.50 -2.78 -9.97
C GLN A 16 7.40 -1.39 -9.32
N LEU A 17 7.39 -0.33 -10.13
CA LEU A 17 7.18 1.04 -9.64
C LEU A 17 5.81 1.18 -9.00
N LEU A 18 4.75 0.75 -9.68
CA LEU A 18 3.38 0.80 -9.16
C LEU A 18 3.23 -0.04 -7.88
N ALA A 19 3.80 -1.25 -7.84
CA ALA A 19 3.79 -2.08 -6.64
C ALA A 19 4.50 -1.41 -5.46
N THR A 20 5.60 -0.71 -5.72
CA THR A 20 6.34 0.04 -4.69
C THR A 20 5.52 1.20 -4.13
N GLN A 21 4.86 1.96 -5.01
CA GLN A 21 3.96 3.04 -4.62
C GLN A 21 2.75 2.52 -3.83
N TRP A 22 2.16 1.42 -4.30
CA TRP A 22 1.06 0.75 -3.61
C TRP A 22 1.45 0.30 -2.20
N LEU A 23 2.62 -0.33 -2.06
CA LEU A 23 3.11 -0.81 -0.77
C LEU A 23 3.29 0.35 0.23
N TRP A 24 3.83 1.48 -0.25
CA TRP A 24 3.96 2.67 0.57
C TRP A 24 2.58 3.19 1.00
N GLN A 25 1.65 3.35 0.07
CA GLN A 25 0.29 3.83 0.34
C GLN A 25 -0.44 2.94 1.35
N TYR A 26 -0.38 1.62 1.15
CA TYR A 26 -1.02 0.65 2.02
C TYR A 26 -0.48 0.72 3.45
N ASN A 27 0.84 0.76 3.61
CA ASN A 27 1.47 0.71 4.92
C ASN A 27 1.38 2.04 5.68
N ASN A 28 1.38 3.18 4.98
CA ASN A 28 1.45 4.51 5.61
C ASN A 28 0.09 5.19 5.75
N GLU A 29 -0.85 4.97 4.82
CA GLU A 29 -2.08 5.75 4.76
C GLU A 29 -3.37 4.94 4.89
N ARG A 30 -3.39 3.68 4.42
CA ARG A 30 -4.63 2.89 4.42
C ARG A 30 -4.95 2.38 5.84
N PRO A 31 -6.11 2.74 6.42
CA PRO A 31 -6.53 2.20 7.71
C PRO A 31 -6.89 0.72 7.59
N HIS A 32 -6.44 -0.10 8.55
CA HIS A 32 -6.69 -1.53 8.55
C HIS A 32 -7.54 -1.95 9.77
N THR A 33 -8.74 -2.48 9.51
CA THR A 33 -9.73 -2.75 10.56
C THR A 33 -9.27 -3.77 11.60
N ALA A 34 -8.50 -4.79 11.19
CA ALA A 34 -7.97 -5.79 12.13
C ALA A 34 -7.00 -5.22 13.18
N ILE A 35 -6.50 -4.00 12.99
CA ILE A 35 -5.57 -3.32 13.91
C ILE A 35 -6.16 -2.01 14.45
N GLY A 36 -7.49 -1.94 14.57
CA GLY A 36 -8.17 -0.77 15.14
C GLY A 36 -8.37 0.38 14.16
N GLY A 37 -8.24 0.13 12.85
CA GLY A 37 -8.49 1.15 11.83
C GLY A 37 -7.34 2.15 11.68
N ILE A 38 -6.14 1.80 12.12
CA ILE A 38 -4.94 2.61 11.90
C ILE A 38 -4.10 2.07 10.74
N PRO A 39 -3.21 2.89 10.13
CA PRO A 39 -2.25 2.40 9.15
C PRO A 39 -1.23 1.43 9.77
N PRO A 40 -0.83 0.36 9.06
CA PRO A 40 0.11 -0.65 9.57
C PRO A 40 1.41 -0.09 10.17
N ARG A 41 1.98 0.96 9.57
CA ARG A 41 3.22 1.58 10.05
C ARG A 41 3.11 2.08 11.50
N GLN A 42 1.93 2.47 11.97
CA GLN A 42 1.77 2.95 13.35
C GLN A 42 2.06 1.85 14.38
N LEU A 43 1.95 0.57 14.00
CA LEU A 43 2.34 -0.56 14.87
C LEU A 43 3.85 -0.69 15.06
N LEU A 44 4.66 -0.17 14.13
CA LEU A 44 6.12 -0.19 14.26
C LEU A 44 6.64 0.87 15.23
N ASN A 45 5.84 1.89 15.52
CA ASN A 45 6.19 2.99 16.43
C ASN A 45 5.76 2.73 17.89
N VAL A 46 4.99 1.67 18.15
CA VAL A 46 4.54 1.27 19.50
C VAL A 46 5.40 0.16 20.11
N ALA A 47 6.46 -0.27 19.42
CA ALA A 47 7.46 -1.22 19.93
C ALA A 47 8.53 -0.53 20.78
#